data_AF-A0A4Q6Y8P5-F1
#
_entry.id   AF-A0A4Q6Y8P5-F1
#
_cell.length_a   1.000
_cell.length_b   1.000
_cell.length_c   1.000
_cell.angle_alpha   90.00
_cell.angle_beta   90.00
_cell.angle_gamma   90.00
#
_symmetry.space_group_name_H-M   'P 1'
#
loop_
_entity.id
_entity.type
_entity.pdbx_description
1 polymer ?
#
loop_
_entity_poly.entity_id
_entity_poly.type
_entity_poly.pdbx_seq_one_letter_code
_entity_poly.pdbx_strand_id
1 'polypeptide(L)'
;MKGGRYWRFRHRLVGDVPLPGSPESADFHIKYGQLLQKIGRPTVEVNQRSFTWLTKQYAKSVEFKRLSDPTQIDYQRTLDLIAFELGDQEFRITTRAMIKAVRDKYAATTPRKAHKIKQMVSRLYGWAGENSYVPDDFNPARGIKELKPKGGVREITVWSDYEIDLFCSKCPPHVLTPVLLALYTGQRREDVVRMTWQQFQGGVVRVRQSKTRTLLDIGCHSALRRHLEALRSNAKGIVICTSIEGRAYTVSSLSQALRRAVTMIEGMPADRSMHGLRYAAGSRMDEAGCTIAEIEAVLGHRTHAMAMKYASQRLRAKSAVEKTEARDAS
;
A
#
# COMPACT_ATOMS: atom_id res chain seq x y z
N MET A 1 38.64 -43.02 44.15
CA MET A 1 38.34 -41.63 43.79
C MET A 1 36.82 -41.51 43.60
N LYS A 2 36.09 -40.93 44.57
CA LYS A 2 34.62 -40.79 44.48
C LYS A 2 34.30 -39.59 43.60
N GLY A 3 33.61 -39.81 42.47
CA GLY A 3 33.14 -38.76 41.57
C GLY A 3 32.13 -37.85 42.28
N GLY A 4 32.59 -36.67 42.70
CA GLY A 4 31.71 -35.64 43.24
C GLY A 4 30.82 -35.06 42.15
N ARG A 5 29.51 -34.94 42.41
CA ARG A 5 28.60 -34.19 41.55
C ARG A 5 29.01 -32.72 41.56
N TYR A 6 29.26 -32.15 40.38
CA TYR A 6 29.59 -30.74 40.21
C TYR A 6 28.50 -30.04 39.39
N TRP A 7 28.27 -28.78 39.68
CA TRP A 7 27.23 -27.97 39.04
C TRP A 7 27.86 -26.87 38.22
N ARG A 8 27.26 -26.53 37.07
CA ARG A 8 27.80 -25.53 36.13
C ARG A 8 26.69 -24.63 35.60
N PHE A 9 27.01 -23.36 35.42
CA PHE A 9 26.15 -22.36 34.81
C PHE A 9 26.61 -22.14 33.36
N ARG A 10 25.74 -22.46 32.40
CA ARG A 10 26.05 -22.38 30.96
C ARG A 10 25.20 -21.33 30.29
N HIS A 11 25.83 -20.28 29.77
CA HIS A 11 25.13 -19.25 29.02
C HIS A 11 26.07 -18.54 28.04
N ARG A 12 25.59 -18.20 26.83
CA ARG A 12 26.41 -17.65 25.72
C ARG A 12 27.27 -16.45 26.10
N LEU A 13 26.79 -15.60 27.02
CA LEU A 13 27.49 -14.38 27.45
C LEU A 13 28.54 -14.58 28.55
N VAL A 14 28.43 -15.64 29.35
CA VAL A 14 29.34 -15.91 30.48
C VAL A 14 30.12 -17.22 30.33
N GLY A 15 29.87 -17.99 29.27
CA GLY A 15 30.52 -19.27 29.02
C GLY A 15 29.98 -20.40 29.90
N ASP A 16 30.83 -21.40 30.12
CA ASP A 16 30.55 -22.56 30.99
C ASP A 16 31.31 -22.41 32.32
N VAL A 17 30.65 -21.89 33.34
CA VAL A 17 31.27 -21.53 34.63
C VAL A 17 30.90 -22.55 35.71
N PRO A 18 31.85 -23.12 36.45
CA PRO A 18 31.55 -24.00 37.58
C PRO A 18 30.91 -23.22 38.76
N LEU A 19 29.91 -23.83 39.39
CA LEU A 19 29.27 -23.31 40.60
C LEU A 19 29.86 -24.00 41.84
N PRO A 20 30.17 -23.26 42.91
CA PRO A 20 30.73 -23.83 44.14
C PRO A 20 29.65 -24.57 44.93
N GLY A 21 30.03 -25.66 45.60
CA GLY A 21 29.16 -26.38 46.53
C GLY A 21 27.97 -27.11 45.89
N SER A 22 26.98 -27.45 46.73
CA SER A 22 25.71 -28.05 46.31
C SER A 22 24.65 -26.96 46.06
N PRO A 23 23.55 -27.25 45.36
CA PRO A 23 22.48 -26.30 45.09
C PRO A 23 21.74 -25.80 46.34
N GLU A 24 22.05 -26.35 47.51
CA GLU A 24 21.49 -25.96 48.80
C GLU A 24 22.44 -25.03 49.57
N SER A 25 23.68 -24.82 49.09
CA SER A 25 24.65 -23.99 49.77
C SER A 25 24.47 -22.50 49.45
N ALA A 26 24.77 -21.65 50.44
CA ALA A 26 24.75 -20.20 50.26
C ALA A 26 25.72 -19.75 49.15
N ASP A 27 26.92 -20.34 49.09
CA ASP A 27 27.93 -20.01 48.08
C ASP A 27 27.46 -20.32 46.65
N PHE A 28 26.71 -21.41 46.47
CA PHE A 28 26.08 -21.74 45.20
C PHE A 28 25.13 -20.62 44.76
N HIS A 29 24.21 -20.22 45.64
CA HIS A 29 23.21 -19.20 45.33
C HIS A 29 23.82 -17.81 45.11
N ILE A 30 24.87 -17.44 45.87
CA ILE A 30 25.60 -16.18 45.66
C ILE A 30 26.23 -16.15 44.27
N LYS A 31 26.96 -17.21 43.90
CA LYS A 31 27.62 -17.28 42.58
C LYS A 31 26.61 -17.36 41.43
N TYR A 32 25.54 -18.12 41.63
CA TYR A 32 24.44 -18.24 40.67
C TYR A 32 23.75 -16.88 40.46
N GLY A 33 23.47 -16.13 41.52
CA GLY A 33 22.89 -14.78 41.46
C GLY A 33 23.79 -13.76 40.73
N GLN A 34 25.10 -13.79 40.97
CA GLN A 34 26.06 -12.94 40.24
C GLN A 34 26.08 -13.23 38.74
N LEU A 35 25.99 -14.51 38.36
CA LEU A 35 25.94 -14.92 36.95
C LEU A 35 24.60 -14.54 36.31
N LEU A 36 23.49 -14.69 37.04
CA LEU A 36 22.16 -14.20 36.63
C LEU A 36 22.15 -12.68 36.38
N GLN A 37 22.79 -11.88 37.22
CA GLN A 37 22.89 -10.43 37.00
C GLN A 37 23.69 -10.08 35.74
N LYS A 38 24.75 -10.83 35.42
CA LYS A 38 25.55 -10.64 34.20
C LYS A 38 24.82 -11.02 32.92
N ILE A 39 23.85 -11.94 32.99
CA ILE A 39 23.02 -12.35 31.84
C ILE A 39 21.68 -11.62 31.77
N GLY A 40 21.25 -11.01 32.88
CA GLY A 40 20.11 -10.13 32.92
C GLY A 40 20.33 -9.02 31.92
N ARG A 41 19.48 -8.94 30.89
CA ARG A 41 19.36 -7.70 30.13
C ARG A 41 19.07 -6.61 31.16
N PRO A 42 19.76 -5.45 31.15
CA PRO A 42 19.33 -4.35 31.98
C PRO A 42 17.83 -4.17 31.72
N THR A 43 17.03 -4.22 32.78
CA THR A 43 15.64 -3.78 32.73
C THR A 43 15.72 -2.31 32.37
N VAL A 44 15.72 -2.01 31.08
CA VAL A 44 15.54 -0.65 30.60
C VAL A 44 14.17 -0.28 31.10
N GLU A 45 14.11 0.58 32.12
CA GLU A 45 12.86 1.16 32.56
C GLU A 45 12.19 1.73 31.31
N VAL A 46 11.06 1.16 30.95
CA VAL A 46 10.34 1.61 29.77
C VAL A 46 9.81 2.99 30.10
N ASN A 47 10.45 4.03 29.55
CA ASN A 47 9.96 5.40 29.69
C ASN A 47 8.57 5.49 29.06
N GLN A 48 7.54 5.40 29.90
CA GLN A 48 6.13 5.40 29.48
C GLN A 48 5.68 6.75 28.93
N ARG A 49 6.54 7.77 28.99
CA ARG A 49 6.28 9.10 28.44
C ARG A 49 6.94 9.32 27.08
N SER A 50 7.67 8.33 26.56
CA SER A 50 8.41 8.40 25.30
C SER A 50 7.54 8.16 24.06
N PHE A 51 7.97 8.68 22.89
CA PHE A 51 7.37 8.32 21.61
C PHE A 51 7.50 6.83 21.28
N THR A 52 8.62 6.20 21.63
CA THR A 52 8.81 4.75 21.48
C THR A 52 7.72 3.97 22.21
N TRP A 53 7.36 4.39 23.42
CA TRP A 53 6.26 3.75 24.15
C TRP A 53 4.91 4.04 23.50
N LEU A 54 4.60 5.30 23.19
CA LEU A 54 3.30 5.68 22.64
C LEU A 54 3.00 5.00 21.31
N THR A 55 3.97 4.96 20.40
CA THR A 55 3.86 4.26 19.10
C THR A 55 3.59 2.77 19.26
N LYS A 56 4.24 2.11 20.24
CA LYS A 56 4.00 0.69 20.55
C LYS A 56 2.61 0.45 21.13
N GLN A 57 2.09 1.37 21.96
CA GLN A 57 0.74 1.23 22.50
C GLN A 57 -0.32 1.37 21.41
N TYR A 58 -0.17 2.38 20.54
CA TYR A 58 -1.07 2.55 19.40
C TYR A 58 -1.06 1.33 18.46
N ALA A 59 0.11 0.77 18.15
CA ALA A 59 0.21 -0.44 17.33
C ALA A 59 -0.46 -1.69 17.97
N LYS A 60 -0.62 -1.71 19.29
CA LYS A 60 -1.32 -2.80 20.02
C LYS A 60 -2.82 -2.56 20.17
N SER A 61 -3.28 -1.33 19.90
CA SER A 61 -4.64 -0.90 20.16
C SER A 61 -5.67 -1.61 19.28
N VAL A 62 -6.94 -1.60 19.72
CA VAL A 62 -8.04 -2.20 18.96
C VAL A 62 -8.28 -1.43 17.67
N GLU A 63 -8.15 -0.09 17.70
CA GLU A 63 -8.31 0.79 16.55
C GLU A 63 -7.30 0.44 15.45
N PHE A 64 -6.03 0.23 15.81
CA PHE A 64 -5.00 -0.16 14.85
C PHE A 64 -5.25 -1.56 14.29
N LYS A 65 -5.60 -2.53 15.16
CA LYS A 65 -5.87 -3.92 14.75
C LYS A 65 -7.10 -4.07 13.87
N ARG A 66 -8.05 -3.14 13.92
CA ARG A 66 -9.24 -3.12 13.04
C ARG A 66 -8.93 -2.60 11.62
N LEU A 67 -7.77 -1.98 11.40
CA LEU A 67 -7.34 -1.55 10.08
C LEU A 67 -7.02 -2.76 9.20
N SER A 68 -7.12 -2.60 7.87
CA SER A 68 -6.68 -3.66 6.95
C SER A 68 -5.17 -3.89 7.03
N ASP A 69 -4.71 -5.12 6.82
CA ASP A 69 -3.28 -5.47 6.90
C ASP A 69 -2.37 -4.55 6.07
N PRO A 70 -2.72 -4.16 4.81
CA PRO A 70 -1.90 -3.21 4.06
C PRO A 70 -1.82 -1.82 4.72
N THR A 71 -2.90 -1.39 5.38
CA THR A 71 -2.92 -0.12 6.13
C THR A 71 -2.08 -0.23 7.39
N GLN A 72 -2.16 -1.34 8.12
CA GLN A 72 -1.33 -1.60 9.29
C GLN A 72 0.16 -1.57 8.91
N ILE A 73 0.55 -2.23 7.81
CA ILE A 73 1.94 -2.23 7.32
C ILE A 73 2.41 -0.82 6.95
N ASP A 74 1.60 -0.03 6.24
CA ASP A 74 1.93 1.35 5.87
C ASP A 74 2.06 2.26 7.10
N TYR A 75 1.16 2.11 8.08
CA TYR A 75 1.17 2.88 9.31
C TYR A 75 2.35 2.48 10.20
N GLN A 76 2.62 1.18 10.35
CA GLN A 76 3.74 0.67 11.15
C GLN A 76 5.07 1.24 10.66
N ARG A 77 5.33 1.26 9.35
CA ARG A 77 6.54 1.88 8.78
C ARG A 77 6.69 3.36 9.17
N THR A 78 5.57 4.08 9.30
CA THR A 78 5.58 5.49 9.71
C THR A 78 5.73 5.62 11.23
N LEU A 79 5.14 4.72 12.01
CA LEU A 79 5.32 4.66 13.47
C LEU A 79 6.78 4.33 13.83
N ASP A 80 7.39 3.36 13.16
CA ASP A 80 8.80 2.99 13.35
C ASP A 80 9.72 4.17 13.04
N LEU A 81 9.40 4.93 11.99
CA LEU A 81 10.11 6.15 11.65
C LEU A 81 9.96 7.24 12.72
N ILE A 82 8.75 7.43 13.26
CA ILE A 82 8.50 8.38 14.34
C ILE A 82 9.27 7.97 15.60
N ALA A 83 9.24 6.68 15.95
CA ALA A 83 10.01 6.13 17.06
C ALA A 83 11.52 6.29 16.83
N PHE A 84 12.01 6.16 15.60
CA PHE A 84 13.42 6.41 15.28
C PHE A 84 13.82 7.89 15.46
N GLU A 85 12.98 8.83 15.00
CA GLU A 85 13.30 10.26 15.04
C GLU A 85 13.07 10.91 16.41
N LEU A 86 12.03 10.49 17.13
CA LEU A 86 11.62 11.10 18.40
C LEU A 86 11.86 10.19 19.61
N GLY A 87 12.06 8.89 19.43
CA GLY A 87 12.58 7.96 20.44
C GLY A 87 12.09 8.20 21.87
N ASP A 88 13.03 8.63 22.71
CA ASP A 88 12.87 8.86 24.15
C ASP A 88 12.31 10.24 24.51
N GLN A 89 12.09 11.11 23.52
CA GLN A 89 11.49 12.42 23.75
C GLN A 89 10.09 12.29 24.35
N GLU A 90 9.76 13.18 25.28
CA GLU A 90 8.49 13.14 25.99
C GLU A 90 7.32 13.64 25.10
N PHE A 91 6.36 12.76 24.82
CA PHE A 91 5.23 13.10 23.95
C PHE A 91 4.29 14.13 24.59
N ARG A 92 4.26 14.25 25.91
CA ARG A 92 3.36 15.18 26.64
C ARG A 92 3.76 16.65 26.53
N ILE A 93 5.03 16.94 26.27
CA ILE A 93 5.56 18.30 26.14
C ILE A 93 6.03 18.61 24.70
N THR A 94 5.67 17.74 23.76
CA THR A 94 6.09 17.90 22.37
C THR A 94 5.45 19.13 21.75
N THR A 95 6.27 19.94 21.09
CA THR A 95 5.80 21.17 20.44
C THR A 95 5.54 20.97 18.94
N ARG A 96 4.75 21.87 18.36
CA ARG A 96 4.57 21.96 16.90
C ARG A 96 5.91 22.12 16.16
N ALA A 97 6.86 22.85 16.75
CA ALA A 97 8.17 23.09 16.17
C ALA A 97 8.99 21.78 16.04
N MET A 98 8.94 20.91 17.04
CA MET A 98 9.61 19.61 17.00
C MET A 98 9.07 18.72 15.87
N ILE A 99 7.74 18.58 15.76
CA ILE A 99 7.12 17.80 14.69
C ILE A 99 7.42 18.40 13.31
N LYS A 100 7.42 19.74 13.21
CA LYS A 100 7.78 20.45 11.99
C LYS A 100 9.24 20.17 11.59
N ALA A 101 10.18 20.19 12.54
CA ALA A 101 11.58 19.90 12.27
C ALA A 101 11.78 18.47 11.71
N VAL A 102 11.15 17.46 12.33
CA VAL A 102 11.19 16.08 11.82
C VAL A 102 10.59 15.97 10.42
N ARG A 103 9.44 16.62 10.19
CA ARG A 103 8.82 16.67 8.85
C ARG A 103 9.75 17.30 7.82
N ASP A 104 10.36 18.44 8.15
CA ASP A 104 11.16 19.25 7.22
C ASP A 104 12.48 18.55 6.82
N LYS A 105 13.03 17.69 7.69
CA LYS A 105 14.13 16.77 7.36
C LYS A 105 13.84 15.90 6.13
N TYR A 106 12.59 15.48 5.95
CA TYR A 106 12.15 14.65 4.83
C TYR A 106 11.51 15.44 3.69
N ALA A 107 11.23 16.73 3.88
CA ALA A 107 10.49 17.54 2.92
C ALA A 107 11.25 17.71 1.59
N ALA A 108 12.57 17.89 1.66
CA ALA A 108 13.39 18.13 0.47
C ALA A 108 13.57 16.88 -0.40
N THR A 109 13.80 15.72 0.22
CA THR A 109 14.12 14.47 -0.50
C THR A 109 12.89 13.61 -0.75
N THR A 110 11.97 13.54 0.21
CA THR A 110 10.80 12.64 0.16
C THR A 110 9.53 13.33 0.69
N PRO A 111 8.92 14.27 -0.07
CA PRO A 111 7.75 15.03 0.37
C PRO A 111 6.59 14.16 0.87
N ARG A 112 6.37 12.99 0.24
CA ARG A 112 5.33 12.03 0.65
C ARG A 112 5.58 11.46 2.05
N LYS A 113 6.83 11.19 2.39
CA LYS A 113 7.23 10.68 3.71
C LYS A 113 7.02 11.76 4.78
N ALA A 114 7.41 13.00 4.48
CA ALA A 114 7.13 14.16 5.33
C ALA A 114 5.62 14.33 5.60
N HIS A 115 4.79 14.22 4.57
CA HIS A 115 3.34 14.28 4.74
C HIS A 115 2.79 13.12 5.60
N LYS A 116 3.28 11.90 5.38
CA LYS A 116 2.89 10.72 6.18
C LYS A 116 3.25 10.89 7.65
N ILE A 117 4.43 11.42 7.99
CA ILE A 117 4.81 11.73 9.37
C ILE A 117 3.77 12.65 10.02
N LYS A 118 3.46 13.79 9.38
CA LYS A 118 2.44 14.72 9.90
C LYS A 118 1.10 14.01 10.14
N GLN A 119 0.61 13.27 9.15
CA GLN A 119 -0.67 12.56 9.27
C GLN A 119 -0.65 11.52 10.39
N MET A 120 0.46 10.79 10.53
CA MET A 120 0.57 9.73 11.51
C MET A 120 0.69 10.29 12.94
N VAL A 121 1.48 11.35 13.13
CA VAL A 121 1.52 12.08 14.41
C VAL A 121 0.13 12.62 14.76
N SER A 122 -0.56 13.24 13.80
CA SER A 122 -1.92 13.75 14.04
C SER A 122 -2.88 12.66 14.51
N ARG A 123 -2.82 11.46 13.92
CA ARG A 123 -3.64 10.31 14.34
C ARG A 123 -3.21 9.76 15.70
N LEU A 124 -1.90 9.62 15.91
CA LEU A 124 -1.33 9.11 17.15
C LEU A 124 -1.76 9.96 18.35
N TYR A 125 -1.76 11.29 18.21
CA TYR A 125 -2.21 12.21 19.26
C TYR A 125 -3.73 12.25 19.43
N GLY A 126 -4.50 12.03 18.36
CA GLY A 126 -5.96 11.85 18.48
C GLY A 126 -6.29 10.63 19.34
N TRP A 127 -5.68 9.49 19.03
CA TRP A 127 -5.81 8.27 19.83
C TRP A 127 -5.28 8.45 21.26
N ALA A 128 -4.17 9.17 21.44
CA ALA A 128 -3.60 9.44 22.75
C ALA A 128 -4.53 10.29 23.64
N GLY A 129 -5.26 11.24 23.06
CA GLY A 129 -6.30 12.02 23.73
C GLY A 129 -7.45 11.13 24.19
N GLU A 130 -8.02 10.34 23.27
CA GLU A 130 -9.12 9.39 23.56
C GLU A 130 -8.77 8.39 24.69
N ASN A 131 -7.49 8.06 24.86
CA ASN A 131 -7.00 7.15 25.90
C ASN A 131 -6.43 7.88 27.13
N SER A 132 -6.65 9.19 27.25
CA SER A 132 -6.21 10.04 28.38
C SER A 132 -4.70 10.04 28.62
N TYR A 133 -3.88 9.76 27.60
CA TYR A 133 -2.43 9.89 27.70
C TYR A 133 -1.95 11.33 27.60
N VAL A 134 -2.73 12.17 26.91
CA VAL A 134 -2.62 13.63 26.78
C VAL A 134 -4.03 14.24 26.85
N PRO A 135 -4.18 15.56 27.08
CA PRO A 135 -5.47 16.23 26.93
C PRO A 135 -6.04 16.08 25.51
N ASP A 136 -7.36 15.98 25.36
CA ASP A 136 -8.05 15.74 24.08
C ASP A 136 -7.72 16.76 22.98
N ASP A 137 -7.45 18.00 23.37
CA ASP A 137 -7.11 19.09 22.47
C ASP A 137 -5.60 19.19 22.17
N PHE A 138 -4.77 18.42 22.87
CA PHE A 138 -3.33 18.43 22.72
C PHE A 138 -2.87 17.61 21.50
N ASN A 139 -2.70 18.30 20.38
CA ASN A 139 -2.15 17.70 19.16
C ASN A 139 -1.07 18.61 18.54
N PRO A 140 0.23 18.28 18.66
CA PRO A 140 1.32 19.11 18.14
C PRO A 140 1.37 19.14 16.61
N ALA A 141 0.71 18.21 15.91
CA ALA A 141 0.57 18.26 14.46
C ALA A 141 -0.55 19.21 13.99
N ARG A 142 -1.43 19.67 14.89
CA ARG A 142 -2.49 20.63 14.59
C ARG A 142 -1.89 21.95 14.10
N GLY A 143 -2.41 22.45 12.98
CA GLY A 143 -1.94 23.69 12.35
C GLY A 143 -0.67 23.56 11.50
N ILE A 144 -0.03 22.39 11.42
CA ILE A 144 1.09 22.16 10.51
C ILE A 144 0.56 22.11 9.07
N LYS A 145 0.93 23.09 8.23
CA LYS A 145 0.53 23.13 6.82
C LYS A 145 1.06 21.91 6.06
N GLU A 146 0.26 21.38 5.13
CA GLU A 146 0.72 20.35 4.20
C GLU A 146 1.71 20.96 3.21
N LEU A 147 2.80 20.24 2.93
CA LEU A 147 3.76 20.64 1.92
C LEU A 147 3.27 20.15 0.57
N LYS A 148 2.85 21.09 -0.28
CA LYS A 148 2.51 20.77 -1.67
C LYS A 148 3.80 20.42 -2.42
N PRO A 149 3.83 19.35 -3.23
CA PRO A 149 4.97 19.08 -4.08
C PRO A 149 5.23 20.25 -5.03
N LYS A 150 6.50 20.57 -5.28
CA LYS A 150 6.87 21.49 -6.37
C LYS A 150 6.39 20.87 -7.69
N GLY A 151 5.65 21.64 -8.50
CA GLY A 151 5.02 21.15 -9.73
C GLY A 151 3.62 20.53 -9.54
N GLY A 152 3.06 20.57 -8.33
CA GLY A 152 1.72 20.05 -8.05
C GLY A 152 1.69 18.55 -7.78
N VAL A 153 0.48 18.00 -7.65
CA VAL A 153 0.29 16.55 -7.49
C VAL A 153 0.54 15.89 -8.83
N ARG A 154 1.45 14.91 -8.89
CA ARG A 154 1.66 14.11 -10.10
C ARG A 154 0.33 13.52 -10.55
N GLU A 155 -0.16 13.98 -11.68
CA GLU A 155 -1.38 13.46 -12.28
C GLU A 155 -1.14 12.02 -12.73
N ILE A 156 -2.20 11.22 -12.67
CA ILE A 156 -2.15 9.86 -13.21
C ILE A 156 -2.32 9.99 -14.71
N THR A 157 -1.32 9.52 -15.46
CA THR A 157 -1.38 9.53 -16.91
C THR A 157 -2.35 8.46 -17.40
N VAL A 158 -3.43 8.92 -18.04
CA VAL A 158 -4.44 8.08 -18.66
C VAL A 158 -3.88 7.55 -19.98
N TRP A 159 -4.18 6.29 -20.30
CA TRP A 159 -3.76 5.71 -21.58
C TRP A 159 -4.64 6.26 -22.70
N SER A 160 -4.05 6.65 -23.83
CA SER A 160 -4.80 6.99 -25.04
C SER A 160 -5.25 5.73 -25.78
N ASP A 161 -6.19 5.86 -26.71
CA ASP A 161 -6.63 4.73 -27.52
C ASP A 161 -5.49 4.18 -28.39
N TYR A 162 -4.70 5.08 -28.98
CA TYR A 162 -3.48 4.71 -29.70
C TYR A 162 -2.52 3.87 -28.85
N GLU A 163 -2.27 4.29 -27.60
CA GLU A 163 -1.38 3.56 -26.69
C GLU A 163 -1.96 2.20 -26.28
N ILE A 164 -3.28 2.11 -26.10
CA ILE A 164 -3.97 0.85 -25.79
C ILE A 164 -3.82 -0.11 -26.96
N ASP A 165 -4.05 0.35 -28.20
CA ASP A 165 -3.97 -0.48 -29.40
C ASP A 165 -2.54 -0.92 -29.68
N LEU A 166 -1.58 0.02 -29.58
CA LEU A 166 -0.15 -0.26 -29.68
C LEU A 166 0.28 -1.30 -28.64
N PHE A 167 -0.14 -1.13 -27.39
CA PHE A 167 0.18 -2.11 -26.36
C PHE A 167 -0.46 -3.47 -26.64
N CYS A 168 -1.75 -3.52 -27.00
CA CYS A 168 -2.43 -4.77 -27.27
C CYS A 168 -1.82 -5.54 -28.45
N SER A 169 -1.28 -4.85 -29.46
CA SER A 169 -0.66 -5.49 -30.63
C SER A 169 0.77 -6.01 -30.40
N LYS A 170 1.51 -5.44 -29.44
CA LYS A 170 2.93 -5.78 -29.19
C LYS A 170 3.19 -6.46 -27.84
N CYS A 171 2.22 -6.46 -26.92
CA CYS A 171 2.42 -6.93 -25.56
C CYS A 171 2.51 -8.47 -25.48
N PRO A 172 3.44 -9.00 -24.65
CA PRO A 172 3.44 -10.42 -24.31
C PRO A 172 2.09 -10.90 -23.72
N PRO A 173 1.59 -12.10 -24.09
CA PRO A 173 0.25 -12.56 -23.70
C PRO A 173 -0.02 -12.54 -22.18
N HIS A 174 0.98 -12.88 -21.37
CA HIS A 174 0.87 -12.94 -19.91
C HIS A 174 0.64 -11.57 -19.23
N VAL A 175 0.98 -10.46 -19.90
CA VAL A 175 0.72 -9.09 -19.42
C VAL A 175 -0.49 -8.47 -20.14
N LEU A 176 -0.86 -8.98 -21.31
CA LEU A 176 -2.06 -8.55 -22.02
C LEU A 176 -3.33 -8.83 -21.22
N THR A 177 -3.49 -10.04 -20.69
CA THR A 177 -4.68 -10.45 -19.91
C THR A 177 -5.03 -9.49 -18.76
N PRO A 178 -4.12 -9.16 -17.81
CA PRO A 178 -4.44 -8.21 -16.75
C PRO A 178 -4.76 -6.80 -17.28
N VAL A 179 -4.16 -6.37 -18.39
CA VAL A 179 -4.47 -5.07 -19.02
C VAL A 179 -5.88 -5.06 -19.58
N LEU A 180 -6.29 -6.09 -20.34
CA LEU A 180 -7.65 -6.21 -20.86
C LEU A 180 -8.68 -6.30 -19.73
N LEU A 181 -8.40 -7.06 -18.68
CA LEU A 181 -9.25 -7.11 -17.49
C LEU A 181 -9.42 -5.71 -16.88
N ALA A 182 -8.34 -4.98 -16.65
CA ALA A 182 -8.41 -3.63 -16.08
C ALA A 182 -9.17 -2.64 -16.98
N LEU A 183 -8.98 -2.74 -18.30
CA LEU A 183 -9.61 -1.86 -19.28
C LEU A 183 -11.12 -2.12 -19.42
N TYR A 184 -11.54 -3.38 -19.50
CA TYR A 184 -12.95 -3.71 -19.76
C TYR A 184 -13.80 -3.89 -18.51
N THR A 185 -13.19 -4.21 -17.36
CA THR A 185 -13.92 -4.28 -16.07
C THR A 185 -13.74 -3.02 -15.24
N GLY A 186 -12.79 -2.15 -15.63
CA GLY A 186 -12.43 -0.96 -14.88
C GLY A 186 -11.80 -1.24 -13.51
N GLN A 187 -11.49 -2.49 -13.13
CA GLN A 187 -11.14 -2.84 -11.75
C GLN A 187 -9.72 -2.40 -11.32
N ARG A 188 -9.51 -2.27 -9.99
CA ARG A 188 -8.20 -1.89 -9.44
C ARG A 188 -7.21 -3.03 -9.66
N ARG A 189 -5.92 -2.70 -9.83
CA ARG A 189 -4.87 -3.73 -10.00
C ARG A 189 -4.88 -4.81 -8.91
N GLU A 190 -5.21 -4.42 -7.67
CA GLU A 190 -5.30 -5.33 -6.53
C GLU A 190 -6.39 -6.37 -6.75
N ASP A 191 -7.53 -5.95 -7.29
CA ASP A 191 -8.67 -6.81 -7.59
C ASP A 191 -8.38 -7.68 -8.82
N VAL A 192 -7.80 -7.09 -9.87
CA VAL A 192 -7.43 -7.78 -11.12
C VAL A 192 -6.50 -8.97 -10.88
N VAL A 193 -5.45 -8.82 -10.07
CA VAL A 193 -4.51 -9.95 -9.80
C VAL A 193 -5.15 -11.11 -9.06
N ARG A 194 -6.29 -10.88 -8.37
CA ARG A 194 -7.02 -11.90 -7.61
C ARG A 194 -8.21 -12.49 -8.36
N MET A 195 -8.51 -12.00 -9.56
CA MET A 195 -9.63 -12.51 -10.32
C MET A 195 -9.43 -14.00 -10.65
N THR A 196 -10.46 -14.79 -10.38
CA THR A 196 -10.46 -16.23 -10.59
C THR A 196 -11.32 -16.62 -11.76
N TRP A 197 -11.06 -17.79 -12.34
CA TRP A 197 -11.89 -18.29 -13.44
C TRP A 197 -13.34 -18.56 -13.04
N GLN A 198 -13.61 -18.87 -11.77
CA GLN A 198 -14.99 -19.04 -11.27
C GLN A 198 -15.79 -17.73 -11.28
N GLN A 199 -15.10 -16.59 -11.20
CA GLN A 199 -15.72 -15.27 -11.28
C GLN A 199 -16.11 -14.88 -12.71
N PHE A 200 -15.51 -15.54 -13.72
CA PHE A 200 -15.85 -15.34 -15.13
C PHE A 200 -16.93 -16.34 -15.55
N GLN A 201 -18.09 -15.83 -15.98
CA GLN A 201 -19.26 -16.61 -16.36
C GLN A 201 -19.66 -16.37 -17.82
N GLY A 202 -18.68 -16.08 -18.68
CA GLY A 202 -18.90 -15.75 -20.09
C GLY A 202 -19.42 -14.33 -20.28
N GLY A 203 -20.71 -14.10 -19.98
CA GLY A 203 -21.36 -12.79 -20.12
C GLY A 203 -21.07 -11.80 -18.98
N VAL A 204 -20.56 -12.28 -17.84
CA VAL A 204 -20.37 -11.48 -16.62
C VAL A 204 -19.04 -11.82 -15.95
N VAL A 205 -18.41 -10.82 -15.33
CA VAL A 205 -17.27 -10.95 -14.41
C VAL A 205 -17.71 -10.46 -13.03
N ARG A 206 -17.76 -11.38 -12.05
CA ARG A 206 -18.15 -11.07 -10.67
C ARG A 206 -16.94 -10.68 -9.82
N VAL A 207 -16.99 -9.52 -9.18
CA VAL A 207 -15.84 -8.98 -8.43
C VAL A 207 -16.25 -8.54 -7.03
N ARG A 208 -15.49 -8.97 -6.02
CA ARG A 208 -15.52 -8.37 -4.69
C ARG A 208 -14.31 -7.47 -4.49
N GLN A 209 -14.52 -6.16 -4.50
CA GLN A 209 -13.42 -5.20 -4.37
C GLN A 209 -12.75 -5.29 -2.99
N SER A 210 -11.42 -5.39 -2.90
CA SER A 210 -10.75 -5.49 -1.59
C SER A 210 -10.87 -4.22 -0.77
N LYS A 211 -10.80 -3.06 -1.44
CA LYS A 211 -10.73 -1.77 -0.76
C LYS A 211 -12.08 -1.33 -0.17
N THR A 212 -13.16 -1.54 -0.91
CA THR A 212 -14.52 -1.09 -0.54
C THR A 212 -15.42 -2.23 -0.10
N ARG A 213 -15.02 -3.49 -0.33
CA ARG A 213 -15.80 -4.72 -0.05
C ARG A 213 -17.07 -4.88 -0.88
N THR A 214 -17.34 -3.95 -1.80
CA THR A 214 -18.48 -3.96 -2.74
C THR A 214 -18.44 -5.20 -3.64
N LEU A 215 -19.59 -5.82 -3.80
CA LEU A 215 -19.84 -6.90 -4.77
C LEU A 215 -20.38 -6.28 -6.05
N LEU A 216 -19.79 -6.63 -7.20
CA LEU A 216 -20.15 -6.11 -8.51
C LEU A 216 -20.29 -7.28 -9.49
N ASP A 217 -21.38 -7.27 -10.25
CA ASP A 217 -21.58 -8.14 -11.41
C ASP A 217 -21.40 -7.27 -12.66
N ILE A 218 -20.22 -7.39 -13.29
CA ILE A 218 -19.82 -6.51 -14.39
C ILE A 218 -20.06 -7.23 -15.71
N GLY A 219 -20.82 -6.61 -16.61
CA GLY A 219 -20.99 -7.14 -17.97
C GLY A 219 -19.65 -7.34 -18.66
N CYS A 220 -19.43 -8.52 -19.25
CA CYS A 220 -18.17 -8.85 -19.91
C CYS A 220 -18.20 -8.40 -21.37
N HIS A 221 -17.44 -7.35 -21.68
CA HIS A 221 -17.29 -6.86 -23.05
C HIS A 221 -16.85 -7.99 -24.00
N SER A 222 -17.40 -8.01 -25.22
CA SER A 222 -17.24 -9.11 -26.17
C SER A 222 -15.77 -9.43 -26.49
N ALA A 223 -14.92 -8.40 -26.58
CA ALA A 223 -13.47 -8.55 -26.78
C ALA A 223 -12.79 -9.24 -25.59
N LEU A 224 -13.15 -8.88 -24.35
CA LEU A 224 -12.62 -9.52 -23.15
C LEU A 224 -13.11 -10.97 -23.07
N ARG A 225 -14.40 -11.21 -23.32
CA ARG A 225 -15.01 -12.55 -23.30
C ARG A 225 -14.27 -13.50 -24.24
N ARG A 226 -14.09 -13.10 -25.50
CA ARG A 226 -13.37 -13.89 -26.52
C ARG A 226 -11.94 -14.23 -26.07
N HIS A 227 -11.23 -13.24 -25.52
CA HIS A 227 -9.87 -13.43 -25.00
C HIS A 227 -9.82 -14.44 -23.85
N LEU A 228 -10.73 -14.30 -22.87
CA LEU A 228 -10.78 -15.20 -21.71
C LEU A 228 -11.23 -16.62 -22.08
N GLU A 229 -12.19 -16.77 -22.98
CA GLU A 229 -12.65 -18.09 -23.48
C GLU A 229 -11.52 -18.83 -24.19
N ALA A 230 -10.74 -18.16 -25.05
CA ALA A 230 -9.60 -18.76 -25.73
C ALA A 230 -8.52 -19.27 -24.74
N LEU A 231 -8.34 -18.58 -23.62
CA LEU A 231 -7.39 -18.98 -22.58
C LEU A 231 -7.94 -20.08 -21.65
N ARG A 232 -9.26 -20.15 -21.48
CA ARG A 232 -9.92 -21.00 -20.48
C ARG A 232 -9.57 -22.48 -20.67
N SER A 233 -9.53 -22.96 -21.91
CA SER A 233 -9.25 -24.37 -22.22
C SER A 233 -7.86 -24.84 -21.79
N ASN A 234 -6.90 -23.91 -21.69
CA ASN A 234 -5.52 -24.19 -21.27
C ASN A 234 -5.21 -23.74 -19.85
N ALA A 235 -6.21 -23.25 -19.10
CA ALA A 235 -6.01 -22.72 -17.76
C ALA A 235 -5.75 -23.84 -16.74
N LYS A 236 -4.54 -23.85 -16.16
CA LYS A 236 -4.11 -24.87 -15.17
C LYS A 236 -4.34 -24.46 -13.71
N GLY A 237 -4.78 -23.23 -13.44
CA GLY A 237 -4.87 -22.67 -12.08
C GLY A 237 -6.21 -21.98 -11.80
N ILE A 238 -6.36 -21.52 -10.54
CA ILE A 238 -7.59 -20.85 -10.07
C ILE A 238 -7.67 -19.40 -10.58
N VAL A 239 -6.54 -18.69 -10.58
CA VAL A 239 -6.48 -17.28 -10.96
C VAL A 239 -6.34 -17.11 -12.48
N ILE A 240 -6.88 -16.00 -13.00
CA ILE A 240 -6.80 -15.63 -14.42
C ILE A 240 -5.42 -15.04 -14.74
N CYS A 241 -4.89 -14.19 -13.86
CA CYS A 241 -3.67 -13.44 -14.09
C CYS A 241 -2.42 -14.23 -13.63
N THR A 242 -1.74 -14.89 -14.56
CA THR A 242 -0.49 -15.64 -14.29
C THR A 242 0.69 -15.13 -15.10
N SER A 243 1.90 -15.26 -14.55
CA SER A 243 3.15 -15.00 -15.25
C SER A 243 3.39 -16.02 -16.37
N ILE A 244 4.46 -15.82 -17.15
CA ILE A 244 4.91 -16.78 -18.17
C ILE A 244 5.21 -18.18 -17.60
N GLU A 245 5.59 -18.26 -16.32
CA GLU A 245 5.84 -19.52 -15.59
C GLU A 245 4.56 -20.14 -14.99
N GLY A 246 3.38 -19.55 -15.24
CA GLY A 246 2.10 -19.98 -14.68
C GLY A 246 1.89 -19.59 -13.21
N ARG A 247 2.77 -18.75 -12.62
CA ARG A 247 2.64 -18.31 -11.23
C ARG A 247 1.66 -17.14 -11.11
N ALA A 248 0.82 -17.16 -10.07
CA ALA A 248 -0.10 -16.05 -9.79
C ALA A 248 0.67 -14.73 -9.57
N TYR A 249 0.17 -13.63 -10.14
CA TYR A 249 0.76 -12.33 -9.91
C TYR A 249 0.50 -11.83 -8.48
N THR A 250 1.53 -11.25 -7.87
CA THR A 250 1.35 -10.28 -6.79
C THR A 250 1.11 -8.89 -7.38
N VAL A 251 0.54 -7.98 -6.59
CA VAL A 251 0.34 -6.58 -7.03
C VAL A 251 1.65 -5.92 -7.49
N SER A 252 2.74 -6.20 -6.78
CA SER A 252 4.07 -5.68 -7.11
C SER A 252 4.61 -6.32 -8.37
N SER A 253 4.56 -7.65 -8.50
CA SER A 253 5.11 -8.35 -9.66
C SER A 253 4.33 -8.04 -10.95
N LEU A 254 3.01 -7.85 -10.89
CA LEU A 254 2.24 -7.36 -12.04
C LEU A 254 2.68 -5.95 -12.43
N SER A 255 2.82 -5.04 -11.46
CA SER A 255 3.24 -3.66 -11.75
C SER A 255 4.63 -3.60 -12.38
N GLN A 256 5.54 -4.49 -11.97
CA GLN A 256 6.87 -4.62 -12.56
C GLN A 256 6.82 -5.24 -13.96
N ALA A 257 6.02 -6.28 -14.16
CA ALA A 257 5.85 -6.92 -15.47
C ALA A 257 5.25 -5.94 -16.48
N LEU A 258 4.23 -5.17 -16.09
CA LEU A 258 3.64 -4.11 -16.92
C LEU A 258 4.69 -3.05 -17.27
N ARG A 259 5.45 -2.55 -16.30
CA ARG A 259 6.49 -1.54 -16.57
C ARG A 259 7.51 -2.06 -17.58
N ARG A 260 7.98 -3.29 -17.41
CA ARG A 260 8.90 -3.92 -18.37
C ARG A 260 8.30 -4.02 -19.77
N ALA A 261 7.05 -4.48 -19.88
CA ALA A 261 6.36 -4.57 -21.16
C ALA A 261 6.21 -3.19 -21.82
N VAL A 262 5.80 -2.17 -21.07
CA VAL A 262 5.69 -0.79 -21.56
C VAL A 262 7.04 -0.27 -22.07
N THR A 263 8.12 -0.45 -21.32
CA THR A 263 9.45 0.05 -21.71
C THR A 263 10.05 -0.67 -22.91
N MET A 264 9.63 -1.91 -23.20
CA MET A 264 10.09 -2.68 -24.36
C MET A 264 9.36 -2.34 -25.66
N ILE A 265 8.19 -1.69 -25.59
CA ILE A 265 7.39 -1.35 -26.78
C ILE A 265 7.82 0.03 -27.26
N GLU A 266 8.41 0.07 -28.45
CA GLU A 266 8.78 1.33 -29.11
C GLU A 266 7.54 2.23 -29.31
N GLY A 267 7.69 3.52 -29.02
CA GLY A 267 6.60 4.50 -29.06
C GLY A 267 5.69 4.53 -27.82
N MET A 268 5.89 3.63 -26.84
CA MET A 268 5.08 3.61 -25.61
C MET A 268 5.70 4.47 -24.49
N PRO A 269 4.95 5.42 -23.88
CA PRO A 269 5.48 6.22 -22.78
C PRO A 269 5.74 5.39 -21.52
N ALA A 270 6.92 5.57 -20.92
CA ALA A 270 7.39 4.75 -19.80
C ALA A 270 6.56 4.89 -18.49
N ASP A 271 5.76 5.95 -18.36
CA ASP A 271 5.00 6.29 -17.14
C ASP A 271 3.58 5.71 -17.11
N ARG A 272 3.27 4.75 -17.99
CA ARG A 272 1.98 4.06 -18.05
C ARG A 272 1.80 3.03 -16.93
N SER A 273 0.58 2.98 -16.37
CA SER A 273 0.26 2.12 -15.22
C SER A 273 -1.16 1.53 -15.28
N MET A 274 -1.39 0.47 -14.49
CA MET A 274 -2.72 -0.13 -14.30
C MET A 274 -3.78 0.87 -13.83
N HIS A 275 -3.37 1.87 -13.04
CA HIS A 275 -4.30 2.88 -12.54
C HIS A 275 -4.71 3.87 -13.65
N GLY A 276 -3.82 4.12 -14.60
CA GLY A 276 -4.13 4.86 -15.82
C GLY A 276 -5.15 4.13 -16.71
N LEU A 277 -5.05 2.80 -16.83
CA LEU A 277 -6.03 1.98 -17.56
C LEU A 277 -7.43 2.06 -16.95
N ARG A 278 -7.53 2.09 -15.62
CA ARG A 278 -8.81 2.26 -14.92
C ARG A 278 -9.48 3.61 -15.25
N TYR A 279 -8.70 4.67 -15.42
CA TYR A 279 -9.24 5.95 -15.89
C TYR A 279 -9.55 5.95 -17.38
N ALA A 280 -8.78 5.22 -18.19
CA ALA A 280 -9.08 5.04 -19.60
C ALA A 280 -10.42 4.30 -19.78
N ALA A 281 -10.67 3.26 -18.98
CA ALA A 281 -11.96 2.55 -18.94
C ALA A 281 -13.14 3.50 -18.67
N GLY A 282 -13.03 4.33 -17.63
CA GLY A 282 -14.06 5.32 -17.31
C GLY A 282 -14.26 6.36 -18.40
N SER A 283 -13.17 6.81 -19.01
CA SER A 283 -13.27 7.77 -20.09
C SER A 283 -13.90 7.18 -21.35
N ARG A 284 -13.59 5.92 -21.69
CA ARG A 284 -14.21 5.22 -22.82
C ARG A 284 -15.71 5.02 -22.62
N MET A 285 -16.15 4.73 -21.40
CA MET A 285 -17.59 4.64 -21.08
C MET A 285 -18.28 6.01 -21.25
N ASP A 286 -17.65 7.09 -20.76
CA ASP A 286 -18.18 8.45 -20.93
C ASP A 286 -18.23 8.86 -22.42
N GLU A 287 -17.15 8.63 -23.16
CA GLU A 287 -17.06 8.87 -24.61
C GLU A 287 -18.07 8.03 -25.40
N ALA A 288 -18.46 6.85 -24.90
CA ALA A 288 -19.51 6.02 -25.47
C ALA A 288 -20.94 6.47 -25.10
N GLY A 289 -21.10 7.54 -24.32
CA GLY A 289 -22.39 8.08 -23.91
C GLY A 289 -23.04 7.37 -22.72
N CYS A 290 -22.28 6.57 -21.95
CA CYS A 290 -22.80 5.99 -20.72
C CYS A 290 -23.17 7.09 -19.71
N THR A 291 -24.28 6.90 -19.02
CA THR A 291 -24.70 7.76 -17.92
C THR A 291 -23.74 7.65 -16.74
N ILE A 292 -23.71 8.69 -15.91
CA ILE A 292 -22.94 8.70 -14.66
C ILE A 292 -23.26 7.46 -13.80
N ALA A 293 -24.53 7.09 -13.69
CA ALA A 293 -24.96 5.94 -12.91
C ALA A 293 -24.37 4.61 -13.44
N GLU A 294 -24.33 4.43 -14.76
CA GLU A 294 -23.72 3.24 -15.39
C GLU A 294 -22.22 3.18 -15.15
N ILE A 295 -21.51 4.31 -15.29
CA ILE A 295 -20.06 4.37 -15.03
C ILE A 295 -19.76 4.10 -13.56
N GLU A 296 -20.54 4.66 -12.64
CA GLU A 296 -20.40 4.44 -11.21
C GLU A 296 -20.73 3.01 -10.79
N ALA A 297 -21.64 2.31 -11.47
CA ALA A 297 -21.89 0.90 -11.25
C ALA A 297 -20.65 0.04 -11.53
N VAL A 298 -19.78 0.44 -12.47
CA VAL A 298 -18.54 -0.29 -12.81
C VAL A 298 -17.35 0.18 -11.96
N LEU A 299 -17.15 1.49 -11.83
CA LEU A 299 -15.96 2.10 -11.24
C LEU A 299 -16.15 2.57 -9.79
N GLY A 300 -17.37 2.87 -9.39
CA GLY A 300 -17.68 3.58 -8.15
C GLY A 300 -17.37 5.08 -8.19
N HIS A 301 -18.15 5.83 -7.43
CA HIS A 301 -18.22 7.30 -7.42
C HIS A 301 -16.88 8.05 -7.43
N ARG A 302 -15.93 7.69 -6.55
CA ARG A 302 -14.64 8.43 -6.48
C ARG A 302 -13.77 8.27 -7.72
N THR A 303 -13.86 7.12 -8.39
CA THR A 303 -13.07 6.87 -9.60
C THR A 303 -13.70 7.60 -10.79
N HIS A 304 -15.03 7.56 -10.89
CA HIS A 304 -15.80 8.29 -11.88
C HIS A 304 -15.41 9.78 -11.89
N ALA A 305 -15.49 10.48 -10.76
CA ALA A 305 -15.16 11.91 -10.68
C ALA A 305 -13.75 12.26 -11.20
N MET A 306 -12.75 11.38 -11.01
CA MET A 306 -11.40 11.58 -11.53
C MET A 306 -11.28 11.24 -13.02
N ALA A 307 -11.99 10.22 -13.51
CA ALA A 307 -11.99 9.85 -14.92
C ALA A 307 -12.65 10.93 -15.80
N MET A 308 -13.75 11.54 -15.32
CA MET A 308 -14.48 12.58 -16.04
C MET A 308 -13.64 13.81 -16.36
N LYS A 309 -12.66 14.16 -15.50
CA LYS A 309 -11.71 15.26 -15.78
C LYS A 309 -11.01 15.06 -17.12
N TYR A 310 -10.63 13.82 -17.45
CA TYR A 310 -9.87 13.51 -18.66
C TYR A 310 -10.78 13.28 -19.87
N ALA A 311 -11.91 12.61 -19.69
CA ALA A 311 -12.88 12.34 -20.76
C ALA A 311 -13.50 13.64 -21.29
N SER A 312 -13.98 14.50 -20.40
CA SER A 312 -14.58 15.79 -20.77
C SER A 312 -13.57 16.72 -21.47
N GLN A 313 -12.30 16.71 -21.05
CA GLN A 313 -11.25 17.47 -21.73
C GLN A 313 -11.03 16.96 -23.16
N ARG A 314 -10.95 15.64 -23.37
CA ARG A 314 -10.73 15.04 -24.69
C ARG A 314 -11.89 15.28 -25.64
N LEU A 315 -13.13 15.06 -25.19
CA LEU A 315 -14.33 15.35 -25.98
C LEU A 315 -14.40 16.81 -26.42
N ARG A 316 -14.10 17.74 -25.49
CA ARG A 316 -14.06 19.19 -25.81
C ARG A 316 -12.96 19.53 -26.80
N ALA A 317 -11.78 18.95 -26.65
CA ALA A 317 -10.66 19.16 -27.58
C ALA A 317 -10.98 18.63 -28.98
N LYS A 318 -11.55 17.42 -29.08
CA LYS A 318 -11.99 16.83 -30.35
C LYS A 318 -13.06 17.70 -31.03
N SER A 319 -14.09 18.09 -30.28
CA SER A 319 -15.15 18.98 -30.78
C SER A 319 -14.61 20.34 -31.24
N ALA A 320 -13.58 20.88 -30.57
CA ALA A 320 -12.94 22.11 -31.00
C ALA A 320 -12.26 21.96 -32.37
N VAL A 321 -11.53 20.86 -32.59
CA VAL A 321 -10.88 20.57 -33.88
C VAL A 321 -11.91 20.37 -34.99
N GLU A 322 -12.93 19.55 -34.75
CA GLU A 322 -14.02 19.29 -35.73
C GLU A 322 -14.69 20.61 -36.16
N LYS A 323 -14.90 21.54 -35.21
CA LYS A 323 -15.49 22.86 -35.51
C LYS A 323 -14.54 23.76 -36.29
N THR A 324 -13.23 23.73 -36.00
CA THR A 324 -12.25 24.52 -36.76
C THR A 324 -12.10 24.00 -38.19
N GLU A 325 -12.05 22.68 -38.38
CA GLU A 325 -11.95 22.07 -39.72
C GLU A 325 -13.21 22.33 -40.55
N ALA A 326 -14.40 22.25 -39.95
CA ALA A 326 -15.65 22.57 -40.64
C ALA A 326 -15.71 24.03 -41.10
N ARG A 327 -15.12 24.96 -40.32
CA ARG A 327 -15.00 26.37 -40.70
C ARG A 327 -14.02 26.56 -41.85
N ASP A 328 -12.86 25.89 -41.81
CA ASP A 328 -11.83 26.02 -42.85
C ASP A 328 -12.27 25.41 -44.20
N ALA A 329 -13.22 24.47 -44.16
CA ALA A 329 -13.83 23.85 -45.35
C ALA A 329 -15.02 24.63 -45.94
N SER A 330 -15.51 25.68 -45.27
CA SER A 330 -16.66 26.52 -45.70
C SER A 330 -16.19 27.82 -46.33
#